data_AF-A0A2K3JK62-F1
#
_entry.id   AF-A0A2K3JK62-F1
#
_cell.length_a   1.000
_cell.length_b   1.000
_cell.length_c   1.000
_cell.angle_alpha   90.00
_cell.angle_beta   90.00
_cell.angle_gamma   90.00
#
_symmetry.space_group_name_H-M   'P 1'
#
loop_
_entity.id
_entity.type
_entity.pdbx_description
1 polymer ?
#
loop_
_entity_poly.entity_id
_entity_poly.type
_entity_poly.pdbx_seq_one_letter_code
_entity_poly.pdbx_strand_id
1 'polypeptide(L)'
;MTTVTEPIQNGTLQSEPLTSETILDPTANPSTEESDSAEKRWPGWPGHCVFRLIVPVLKVGIIIGRKGELIKKTCEETRARIRVLDAPVGTPDRIVLISGKEDLEAPLSPAMDAVIRIFKRVSGLTETDD
;
A
#
# COMPACT_ATOMS: atom_id res chain seq x y z
N MET A 1 28.73 -21.41 39.02
CA MET A 1 28.58 -20.01 39.43
C MET A 1 29.94 -19.35 39.38
N THR A 2 30.25 -18.61 38.30
CA THR A 2 31.14 -17.43 38.33
C THR A 2 30.85 -16.63 37.06
N THR A 3 30.21 -15.49 37.21
CA THR A 3 30.00 -14.48 36.16
C THR A 3 31.25 -13.62 36.04
N VAL A 4 31.81 -13.51 34.84
CA VAL A 4 32.83 -12.50 34.52
C VAL A 4 32.14 -11.39 33.73
N THR A 5 32.15 -10.20 34.34
CA THR A 5 31.64 -8.94 33.81
C THR A 5 32.84 -8.15 33.27
N GLU A 6 32.77 -7.70 32.02
CA GLU A 6 33.74 -6.73 31.46
C GLU A 6 33.03 -5.42 31.04
N PRO A 7 33.73 -4.27 31.13
CA PRO A 7 33.11 -2.94 31.23
C PRO A 7 32.88 -2.22 29.89
N ILE A 8 31.86 -1.36 29.91
CA ILE A 8 31.49 -0.34 28.92
C ILE A 8 32.47 0.85 28.94
N GLN A 9 32.94 1.29 27.77
CA GLN A 9 33.80 2.48 27.63
C GLN A 9 33.15 3.53 26.70
N ASN A 10 32.88 4.70 27.27
CA ASN A 10 32.32 5.89 26.61
C ASN A 10 33.43 6.87 26.15
N GLY A 11 33.28 7.40 24.94
CA GLY A 11 33.54 8.82 24.58
C GLY A 11 34.96 9.27 24.25
N THR A 12 35.14 9.94 23.10
CA THR A 12 35.88 11.22 22.95
C THR A 12 35.50 11.90 21.63
N LEU A 13 35.16 13.19 21.76
CA LEU A 13 34.80 14.17 20.73
C LEU A 13 36.03 14.67 19.97
N GLN A 14 35.87 14.99 18.68
CA GLN A 14 36.72 15.98 18.02
C GLN A 14 35.89 16.82 17.02
N SER A 15 36.27 18.09 16.95
CA SER A 15 35.48 19.31 16.77
C SER A 15 35.37 19.85 15.33
N GLU A 16 34.40 20.75 15.13
CA GLU A 16 34.02 21.51 13.91
C GLU A 16 35.15 22.34 13.26
N PRO A 17 34.92 22.91 12.05
CA PRO A 17 34.43 24.30 12.04
C PRO A 17 33.30 24.63 11.04
N LEU A 18 32.59 25.69 11.41
CA LEU A 18 31.46 26.37 10.79
C LEU A 18 31.77 27.09 9.45
N THR A 19 30.67 27.53 8.81
CA THR A 19 30.50 28.55 7.74
C THR A 19 30.51 27.98 6.30
N SER A 20 29.54 28.27 5.43
CA SER A 20 28.73 29.48 5.29
C SER A 20 27.35 29.16 4.69
N GLU A 21 26.31 29.83 5.19
CA GLU A 21 25.05 29.99 4.47
C GLU A 21 25.30 30.65 3.11
N THR A 22 24.70 30.15 2.03
CA THR A 22 24.41 30.95 0.84
C THR A 22 23.14 30.43 0.17
N ILE A 23 22.05 31.16 0.44
CA ILE A 23 20.98 31.58 -0.47
C ILE A 23 20.14 30.47 -1.13
N LEU A 24 18.86 30.47 -0.74
CA LEU A 24 17.76 29.86 -1.50
C LEU A 24 17.56 30.63 -2.81
N ASP A 25 17.63 29.94 -3.94
CA ASP A 25 16.89 30.34 -5.15
C ASP A 25 16.10 29.13 -5.70
N PRO A 26 14.77 29.27 -5.89
CA PRO A 26 13.89 28.18 -6.27
C PRO A 26 13.63 28.21 -7.77
N THR A 27 14.15 27.26 -8.56
CA THR A 27 13.63 26.98 -9.92
C THR A 27 14.08 25.61 -10.41
N ALA A 28 13.09 24.78 -10.71
CA ALA A 28 13.08 23.70 -11.71
C ALA A 28 14.23 22.66 -11.73
N ASN A 29 13.99 21.52 -11.08
CA ASN A 29 13.88 20.17 -11.68
C ASN A 29 14.32 19.12 -10.65
N PRO A 30 13.46 18.17 -10.23
CA PRO A 30 13.97 16.87 -9.82
C PRO A 30 14.11 16.04 -11.10
N SER A 31 15.20 16.26 -11.83
CA SER A 31 15.71 15.26 -12.75
C SER A 31 16.15 14.06 -11.92
N THR A 32 15.36 13.00 -12.04
CA THR A 32 15.73 11.59 -12.04
C THR A 32 17.22 11.34 -11.84
N GLU A 33 17.61 10.87 -10.67
CA GLU A 33 18.80 10.03 -10.43
C GLU A 33 18.83 9.62 -8.96
N GLU A 34 18.11 8.57 -8.58
CA GLU A 34 18.40 7.84 -7.34
C GLU A 34 18.28 6.33 -7.59
N SER A 35 19.43 5.75 -7.91
CA SER A 35 19.98 4.50 -7.39
C SER A 35 19.03 3.32 -7.15
N ASP A 36 19.27 2.27 -7.93
CA ASP A 36 18.77 0.90 -7.81
C ASP A 36 19.16 0.26 -6.47
N SER A 37 18.42 0.60 -5.41
CA SER A 37 18.20 -0.28 -4.27
C SER A 37 16.76 -0.77 -4.38
N ALA A 38 16.56 -1.85 -5.16
CA ALA A 38 15.33 -2.59 -5.31
C ALA A 38 14.90 -3.28 -3.99
N GLU A 39 14.75 -2.51 -2.91
CA GLU A 39 13.93 -2.90 -1.80
C GLU A 39 12.47 -2.82 -2.26
N LYS A 40 11.77 -3.93 -2.13
CA LYS A 40 10.45 -4.26 -2.71
C LYS A 40 9.34 -3.29 -2.27
N ARG A 41 9.39 -2.04 -2.72
CA ARG A 41 8.33 -1.06 -2.51
C ARG A 41 7.15 -1.41 -3.42
N TRP A 42 5.95 -1.25 -2.90
CA TRP A 42 4.75 -1.47 -3.72
C TRP A 42 4.74 -0.49 -4.90
N PRO A 43 4.36 -0.94 -6.11
CA PRO A 43 4.33 -0.09 -7.28
C PRO A 43 3.37 1.09 -7.04
N GLY A 44 3.90 2.31 -7.07
CA GLY A 44 3.16 3.55 -6.79
C GLY A 44 3.37 4.16 -5.40
N TRP A 45 4.27 3.62 -4.56
CA TRP A 45 4.66 4.25 -3.30
C TRP A 45 5.82 5.24 -3.50
N PRO A 46 5.83 6.44 -2.87
CA PRO A 46 4.88 6.98 -1.90
C PRO A 46 3.63 7.61 -2.52
N GLY A 47 2.56 7.71 -1.73
CA GLY A 47 1.31 8.37 -2.15
C GLY A 47 0.24 7.42 -2.71
N HIS A 48 0.45 6.11 -2.67
CA HIS A 48 -0.59 5.11 -2.93
C HIS A 48 -0.86 4.27 -1.68
N CYS A 49 -2.14 4.08 -1.35
CA CYS A 49 -2.57 3.08 -0.38
C CYS A 49 -2.71 1.71 -1.07
N VAL A 50 -2.24 0.65 -0.40
CA VAL A 50 -2.26 -0.72 -0.92
C VAL A 50 -2.78 -1.67 0.15
N PHE A 51 -3.81 -2.44 -0.20
CA PHE A 51 -4.47 -3.42 0.65
C PHE A 51 -4.43 -4.81 0.00
N ARG A 52 -4.36 -5.84 0.85
CA ARG A 52 -4.42 -7.24 0.45
C ARG A 52 -5.53 -7.93 1.22
N LEU A 53 -6.57 -8.35 0.51
CA LEU A 53 -7.67 -9.13 1.08
C LEU A 53 -7.46 -10.61 0.76
N ILE A 54 -7.56 -11.45 1.79
CA ILE A 54 -7.65 -12.90 1.62
C ILE A 54 -9.12 -13.25 1.44
N VAL A 55 -9.46 -13.86 0.33
CA VAL A 55 -10.84 -14.17 -0.05
C VAL A 55 -10.94 -15.65 -0.41
N PRO A 56 -11.91 -16.40 0.13
CA PRO A 56 -12.18 -17.76 -0.31
C PRO A 56 -12.42 -17.82 -1.82
N VAL A 57 -11.84 -18.80 -2.51
CA VAL A 57 -11.94 -18.95 -3.97
C VAL A 57 -13.39 -18.95 -4.46
N LEU A 58 -14.29 -19.55 -3.66
CA LEU A 58 -15.74 -19.60 -3.91
C LEU A 58 -16.40 -18.21 -3.96
N LYS A 59 -15.84 -17.22 -3.26
CA LYS A 59 -16.36 -15.85 -3.19
C LYS A 59 -15.69 -14.89 -4.18
N VAL A 60 -14.63 -15.28 -4.88
CA VAL A 60 -13.98 -14.40 -5.87
C VAL A 60 -14.93 -14.04 -7.01
N GLY A 61 -15.79 -14.96 -7.42
CA GLY A 61 -16.79 -14.70 -8.46
C GLY A 61 -17.75 -13.56 -8.11
N ILE A 62 -18.12 -13.39 -6.83
CA ILE A 62 -19.01 -12.31 -6.39
C ILE A 62 -18.32 -10.94 -6.42
N ILE A 63 -16.98 -10.89 -6.38
CA ILE A 63 -16.19 -9.67 -6.52
C ILE A 63 -16.12 -9.26 -7.99
N ILE A 64 -15.84 -10.22 -8.88
CA ILE A 64 -15.70 -9.97 -10.32
C ILE A 64 -17.06 -9.58 -10.93
N GLY A 65 -18.13 -10.26 -10.55
CA GLY A 65 -19.46 -10.07 -11.10
C GLY A 65 -19.62 -10.64 -12.52
N ARG A 66 -20.84 -10.58 -13.06
CA ARG A 66 -21.15 -11.08 -14.40
C ARG A 66 -20.35 -10.31 -15.45
N LYS A 67 -19.66 -11.02 -16.35
CA LYS A 67 -18.80 -10.44 -17.40
C LYS A 67 -17.72 -9.45 -16.88
N GLY A 68 -17.38 -9.50 -15.59
CA GLY A 68 -16.46 -8.54 -14.98
C GLY A 68 -17.02 -7.14 -14.81
N GLU A 69 -18.34 -6.95 -14.91
CA GLU A 69 -18.98 -5.63 -14.81
C GLU A 69 -18.82 -5.01 -13.43
N LEU A 70 -18.99 -5.80 -12.36
CA LEU A 70 -18.94 -5.29 -10.99
C LEU A 70 -17.54 -4.79 -10.62
N ILE A 71 -16.50 -5.57 -10.91
CA ILE A 71 -15.12 -5.14 -10.62
C ILE A 71 -14.74 -3.91 -11.44
N LYS A 72 -15.17 -3.81 -12.71
CA LYS A 72 -14.93 -2.62 -13.55
C LYS A 72 -15.61 -1.39 -12.96
N LYS A 73 -16.90 -1.50 -12.63
CA LYS A 73 -17.67 -0.44 -11.98
C LYS A 73 -17.03 -0.01 -10.66
N THR A 74 -16.61 -0.95 -9.83
CA THR A 74 -15.93 -0.65 -8.56
C THR A 74 -14.62 0.10 -8.79
N CYS A 75 -13.79 -0.33 -9.75
CA CYS A 75 -12.55 0.37 -10.11
C CYS A 75 -12.82 1.80 -10.60
N GLU A 76 -13.87 2.01 -11.41
CA GLU A 76 -14.24 3.31 -11.96
C GLU A 76 -14.76 4.27 -10.88
N GLU A 77 -15.70 3.82 -10.06
CA GLU A 77 -16.31 4.63 -8.99
C GLU A 77 -15.31 5.01 -7.91
N THR A 78 -14.44 4.07 -7.52
CA THR A 78 -13.49 4.29 -6.42
C THR A 78 -12.17 4.88 -6.90
N ARG A 79 -11.88 4.87 -8.21
CA ARG A 79 -10.55 5.17 -8.79
C ARG A 79 -9.42 4.26 -8.28
N ALA A 80 -9.76 3.13 -7.67
CA ALA A 80 -8.80 2.12 -7.24
C ALA A 80 -8.50 1.11 -8.36
N ARG A 81 -7.30 0.56 -8.32
CA ARG A 81 -6.87 -0.58 -9.12
C ARG A 81 -7.01 -1.87 -8.31
N ILE A 82 -7.81 -2.79 -8.82
CA ILE A 82 -8.10 -4.08 -8.18
C ILE A 82 -7.50 -5.20 -9.04
N ARG A 83 -6.76 -6.12 -8.41
CA ARG A 83 -6.14 -7.29 -9.06
C ARG A 83 -6.38 -8.53 -8.22
N VAL A 84 -6.94 -9.57 -8.80
CA VAL A 84 -6.96 -10.91 -8.19
C VAL A 84 -5.65 -11.58 -8.54
N LEU A 85 -4.89 -12.01 -7.53
CA LEU A 85 -3.63 -12.71 -7.73
C LEU A 85 -3.88 -14.20 -7.90
N ASP A 86 -3.09 -14.81 -8.79
CA ASP A 86 -3.03 -16.24 -8.92
C ASP A 86 -2.37 -16.87 -7.69
N ALA A 87 -2.89 -18.02 -7.29
CA ALA A 87 -2.33 -18.89 -6.28
C ALA A 87 -2.33 -20.34 -6.80
N PRO A 88 -1.51 -21.24 -6.23
CA PRO A 88 -1.41 -22.62 -6.68
C PRO A 88 -2.76 -23.34 -6.71
N VAL A 89 -2.88 -24.33 -7.59
CA VAL A 89 -4.06 -25.21 -7.69
C VAL A 89 -4.28 -25.91 -6.34
N GLY A 90 -5.52 -25.98 -5.88
CA GLY A 90 -5.87 -26.56 -4.58
C GLY A 90 -5.82 -25.60 -3.39
N THR A 91 -5.38 -24.35 -3.58
CA THR A 91 -5.44 -23.33 -2.51
C THR A 91 -6.89 -22.85 -2.34
N PRO A 92 -7.47 -22.94 -1.14
CA PRO A 92 -8.86 -22.54 -0.89
C PRO A 92 -9.08 -21.03 -0.94
N ASP A 93 -8.00 -20.24 -0.86
CA ASP A 93 -8.01 -18.79 -0.82
C ASP A 93 -7.35 -18.14 -2.04
N ARG A 94 -7.71 -16.88 -2.29
CA ARG A 94 -7.14 -15.98 -3.29
C ARG A 94 -6.81 -14.64 -2.65
N ILE A 95 -5.77 -13.99 -3.15
CA ILE A 95 -5.42 -12.63 -2.71
C ILE A 95 -6.02 -11.64 -3.69
N VAL A 96 -6.83 -10.71 -3.18
CA VAL A 96 -7.29 -9.54 -3.91
C VAL A 96 -6.44 -8.36 -3.49
N LEU A 97 -5.60 -7.89 -4.40
CA LEU A 97 -4.75 -6.72 -4.24
C LEU A 97 -5.53 -5.48 -4.69
N ILE A 98 -5.67 -4.51 -3.80
CA ILE A 98 -6.36 -3.25 -4.06
C ILE A 98 -5.34 -2.14 -3.84
N SER A 99 -5.21 -1.23 -4.79
CA SER A 99 -4.25 -0.14 -4.71
C SER A 99 -4.84 1.12 -5.32
N GLY A 100 -4.52 2.29 -4.80
CA GLY A 100 -5.05 3.55 -5.31
C GLY A 100 -4.20 4.70 -4.84
N LYS A 101 -4.11 5.75 -5.68
CA LYS A 101 -3.47 7.00 -5.29
C LYS A 101 -4.26 7.62 -4.14
N GLU A 102 -3.56 8.09 -3.12
CA GLU A 102 -4.16 8.78 -2.00
C GLU A 102 -4.78 10.10 -2.45
N ASP A 103 -5.95 10.41 -1.93
CA ASP A 103 -6.69 11.63 -2.20
C ASP A 103 -7.14 12.23 -0.86
N LEU A 104 -6.45 13.27 -0.42
CA LEU A 104 -6.65 13.90 0.90
C LEU A 104 -7.95 14.70 0.97
N GLU A 105 -8.53 15.06 -0.18
CA GLU A 105 -9.80 15.78 -0.28
C GLU A 105 -11.01 14.82 -0.21
N ALA A 106 -10.77 13.52 -0.42
CA ALA A 106 -11.81 12.52 -0.34
C ALA A 106 -12.06 12.11 1.12
N PRO A 107 -13.33 11.86 1.53
CA PRO A 107 -13.63 11.37 2.89
C PRO A 107 -12.96 10.03 3.23
N LEU A 108 -12.70 9.22 2.20
CA LEU A 108 -12.00 7.95 2.29
C LEU A 108 -11.02 7.84 1.13
N SER A 109 -9.87 7.22 1.37
CA SER A 109 -8.94 6.95 0.29
C SER A 109 -9.59 6.05 -0.77
N PRO A 110 -9.32 6.30 -2.07
CA PRO A 110 -9.78 5.46 -3.17
C PRO A 110 -9.65 3.95 -2.92
N ALA A 111 -8.49 3.54 -2.41
CA ALA A 111 -8.20 2.14 -2.12
C ALA A 111 -9.01 1.60 -0.93
N MET A 112 -9.28 2.41 0.10
CA MET A 112 -10.07 2.01 1.25
C MET A 112 -11.56 1.90 0.91
N ASP A 113 -12.12 2.82 0.12
CA ASP A 113 -13.50 2.72 -0.34
C ASP A 113 -13.72 1.41 -1.14
N ALA A 114 -12.81 1.08 -2.06
CA ALA A 114 -12.83 -0.18 -2.78
C ALA A 114 -12.77 -1.42 -1.87
N VAL A 115 -11.92 -1.39 -0.84
CA VAL A 115 -11.84 -2.46 0.17
C VAL A 115 -13.17 -2.65 0.88
N ILE A 116 -13.80 -1.57 1.34
CA ILE A 116 -15.06 -1.65 2.08
C ILE A 116 -16.16 -2.24 1.21
N ARG A 117 -16.28 -1.80 -0.04
CA ARG A 117 -17.27 -2.34 -0.99
C ARG A 117 -17.08 -3.83 -1.25
N ILE A 118 -15.84 -4.25 -1.51
CA ILE A 118 -15.50 -5.66 -1.72
C ILE A 118 -15.78 -6.48 -0.45
N PHE A 119 -15.36 -5.99 0.71
CA PHE A 119 -15.54 -6.68 1.97
C PHE A 119 -17.02 -6.87 2.31
N LYS A 120 -17.85 -5.82 2.19
CA LYS A 120 -19.30 -5.91 2.38
C LYS A 120 -19.91 -7.00 1.50
N ARG A 121 -19.50 -7.05 0.23
CA ARG A 121 -19.98 -8.04 -0.75
C ARG A 121 -19.59 -9.47 -0.40
N VAL A 122 -18.33 -9.68 0.02
CA VAL A 122 -17.79 -11.01 0.38
C VAL A 122 -18.37 -11.49 1.71
N SER A 123 -18.53 -10.59 2.68
CA SER A 123 -19.05 -10.92 4.01
C SER A 123 -20.56 -11.11 4.04
N GLY A 124 -21.28 -10.75 2.97
CA GLY A 124 -22.74 -10.81 2.91
C GLY A 124 -23.41 -9.68 3.69
N LEU A 125 -22.69 -8.60 3.99
CA LEU A 125 -23.19 -7.40 4.66
C LEU A 125 -23.79 -6.40 3.68
N THR A 126 -24.37 -6.87 2.57
CA THR A 126 -25.11 -6.01 1.67
C THR A 126 -26.41 -5.66 2.38
N GLU A 127 -26.59 -4.39 2.74
CA GLU A 127 -27.89 -3.84 3.10
C GLU A 127 -28.81 -4.15 1.92
N THR A 128 -29.69 -5.14 2.11
CA THR A 128 -30.76 -5.46 1.18
C THR A 128 -31.71 -4.27 1.22
N ASP A 129 -31.66 -3.39 0.23
CA ASP A 129 -32.81 -2.53 -0.07
C ASP A 129 -33.93 -3.47 -0.57
N ASP A 130 -35.04 -3.50 0.17
CA ASP A 130 -36.31 -4.20 -0.12
C ASP A 130 -36.88 -3.86 -1.51
#